data_AF-A0A5B8XTM6-F1
#
_entry.id   AF-A0A5B8XTM6-F1
#
_cell.length_a   1.000
_cell.length_b   1.000
_cell.length_c   1.000
_cell.angle_alpha   90.00
_cell.angle_beta   90.00
_cell.angle_gamma   90.00
#
_symmetry.space_group_name_H-M   'P 1'
#
loop_
_entity.id
_entity.type
_entity.pdbx_description
1 polymer ?
#
loop_
_entity_poly.entity_id
_entity_poly.type
_entity_poly.pdbx_seq_one_letter_code
_entity_poly.pdbx_strand_id
1 'polypeptide(L)'
;MAIKPWKTLDAKVVAETPIFELERVTRTSEAGRTGDFYVVKIQDWVNVFVFTPEDELVLIEQYRHGTDEVTLEVPGGAIDDGESPLEAAARELREETGFTCESWEIVGCVEPNPAIQNNRCWTLVGRGARKTHATDMDEHEEIEVKLVPRGQMDSLIKDRTIKHSLVVAGWYFAR
;
A
#
# COMPACT_ATOMS: atom_id res chain seq x y z
N MET A 1 25.27 24.62 -3.29
CA MET A 1 25.74 23.59 -2.34
C MET A 1 24.73 22.46 -2.37
N ALA A 2 25.16 21.20 -2.50
CA ALA A 2 24.25 20.05 -2.47
C ALA A 2 23.88 19.72 -1.02
N ILE A 3 22.60 19.45 -0.76
CA ILE A 3 22.13 18.96 0.53
C ILE A 3 22.58 17.50 0.67
N LYS A 4 23.16 17.14 1.80
CA LYS A 4 23.54 15.75 2.12
C LYS A 4 22.63 15.15 3.21
N PRO A 5 22.47 13.82 3.25
CA PRO A 5 21.80 13.15 4.36
C PRO A 5 22.44 13.52 5.71
N TRP A 6 21.60 13.74 6.72
CA TRP A 6 22.08 14.00 8.08
C TRP A 6 22.60 12.71 8.69
N LYS A 7 23.65 12.80 9.51
CA LYS A 7 24.21 11.64 10.21
C LYS A 7 23.37 11.33 11.45
N THR A 8 22.98 10.07 11.61
CA THR A 8 22.35 9.57 12.85
C THR A 8 23.40 9.49 13.97
N LEU A 9 23.07 10.06 15.11
CA LEU A 9 23.90 10.06 16.33
C LEU A 9 23.38 9.06 17.37
N ASP A 10 22.06 8.96 17.51
CA ASP A 10 21.35 8.06 18.42
C ASP A 10 20.04 7.62 17.78
N ALA A 11 19.56 6.44 18.15
CA ALA A 11 18.32 5.87 17.65
C ALA A 11 17.69 4.97 18.73
N LYS A 12 16.41 5.19 19.05
CA LYS A 12 15.71 4.49 20.13
C LYS A 12 14.25 4.25 19.79
N VAL A 13 13.79 3.01 19.92
CA VAL A 13 12.36 2.65 19.87
C VAL A 13 11.63 3.29 21.06
N VAL A 14 10.60 4.07 20.75
CA VAL A 14 9.74 4.78 21.72
C VAL A 14 8.43 4.02 21.94
N ALA A 15 7.90 3.40 20.89
CA ALA A 15 6.73 2.54 20.94
C ALA A 15 6.83 1.43 19.90
N GLU A 16 6.21 0.30 20.18
CA GLU A 16 6.13 -0.87 19.31
C GLU A 16 4.68 -1.33 19.26
N THR A 17 4.21 -1.69 18.07
CA THR A 17 2.87 -2.20 17.81
C THR A 17 2.98 -3.38 16.84
N PRO A 18 1.92 -4.21 16.67
CA PRO A 18 1.94 -5.26 15.66
C PRO A 18 2.16 -4.76 14.21
N ILE A 19 1.90 -3.48 13.94
CA ILE A 19 1.91 -2.91 12.58
C ILE A 19 3.15 -2.06 12.31
N PHE A 20 3.69 -1.37 13.33
CA PHE A 20 4.87 -0.52 13.20
C PHE A 20 5.58 -0.27 14.53
N GLU A 21 6.84 0.16 14.43
CA GLU A 21 7.60 0.76 15.52
C GLU A 21 7.74 2.28 15.32
N LEU A 22 7.66 3.05 16.41
CA LEU A 22 7.98 4.46 16.42
C LEU A 22 9.38 4.66 17.01
N GLU A 23 10.32 5.11 16.18
CA GLU A 23 11.71 5.34 16.56
C GLU A 23 12.00 6.84 16.68
N ARG A 24 12.61 7.26 17.80
CA ARG A 24 13.23 8.58 17.91
C ARG A 24 14.67 8.49 17.42
N VAL A 25 15.03 9.32 16.45
CA VAL A 25 16.37 9.40 15.88
C VAL A 25 16.96 10.80 16.06
N THR A 26 18.09 10.89 16.77
CA THR A 26 18.84 12.14 16.88
C THR A 26 19.79 12.26 15.70
N ARG A 27 19.69 13.34 14.92
CA ARG A 27 20.49 13.54 13.70
C ARG A 27 21.19 14.88 13.70
N THR A 28 22.33 14.94 13.00
CA THR A 28 23.10 16.17 12.78
C THR A 28 23.41 16.43 11.31
N SER A 29 23.26 17.68 10.88
CA SER A 29 23.57 18.14 9.52
C SER A 29 25.04 18.52 9.34
N GLU A 30 25.51 18.63 8.11
CA GLU A 30 26.86 19.18 7.84
C GLU A 30 27.05 20.62 8.34
N ALA A 31 25.96 21.38 8.50
CA ALA A 31 25.98 22.73 9.06
C ALA A 31 25.96 22.75 10.61
N GLY A 32 26.09 21.59 11.27
CA GLY A 32 26.12 21.47 12.74
C GLY A 32 24.76 21.54 13.44
N ARG A 33 23.65 21.78 12.70
CA ARG A 33 22.30 21.68 13.25
C ARG A 33 22.02 20.26 13.73
N THR A 34 21.49 20.13 14.92
CA THR A 34 21.20 18.83 15.55
C THR A 34 19.79 18.85 16.13
N GLY A 35 19.07 17.74 16.04
CA GLY A 35 17.72 17.61 16.58
C GLY A 35 17.22 16.17 16.61
N ASP A 36 16.13 15.98 17.33
CA ASP A 36 15.39 14.72 17.39
C ASP A 36 14.31 14.70 16.31
N PHE A 37 14.18 13.57 15.63
CA PHE A 37 13.16 13.28 14.64
C PHE A 37 12.48 11.97 15.00
N TYR A 38 11.29 11.73 14.45
CA TYR A 38 10.53 10.51 14.68
C TYR A 38 10.28 9.81 13.36
N VAL A 39 10.56 8.51 13.33
CA VAL A 39 10.41 7.66 12.15
C VAL A 39 9.50 6.51 12.52
N VAL A 40 8.43 6.34 11.74
CA VAL A 40 7.59 5.15 11.74
C VAL A 40 8.31 4.09 10.91
N LYS A 41 8.76 3.04 11.58
CA LYS A 41 9.39 1.85 11.01
C LYS A 41 8.29 0.83 10.70
N ILE A 42 8.04 0.60 9.43
CA ILE A 42 6.97 -0.25 8.93
C ILE A 42 7.41 -1.00 7.68
N GLN A 43 6.75 -2.12 7.36
CA GLN A 43 7.00 -2.94 6.18
C GLN A 43 6.66 -2.19 4.89
N ASP A 44 7.30 -2.59 3.80
CA ASP A 44 6.86 -2.21 2.46
C ASP A 44 5.48 -2.83 2.18
N TRP A 45 4.71 -2.20 1.29
CA TRP A 45 3.35 -2.59 0.96
C TRP A 45 3.17 -2.82 -0.54
N VAL A 46 2.08 -3.48 -0.90
CA VAL A 46 1.62 -3.62 -2.29
C VAL A 46 0.22 -3.05 -2.47
N ASN A 47 -0.03 -2.43 -3.61
CA ASN A 47 -1.35 -2.09 -4.12
C ASN A 47 -1.57 -2.82 -5.45
N VAL A 48 -2.71 -3.48 -5.59
CA VAL A 48 -2.92 -4.48 -6.64
C VAL A 48 -4.07 -4.08 -7.57
N PHE A 49 -3.74 -3.59 -8.77
CA PHE A 49 -4.71 -3.23 -9.80
C PHE A 49 -4.95 -4.40 -10.73
N VAL A 50 -6.02 -5.16 -10.50
CA VAL A 50 -6.28 -6.38 -11.28
C VAL A 50 -7.51 -6.23 -12.17
N PHE A 51 -7.37 -6.74 -13.39
CA PHE A 51 -8.39 -6.63 -14.43
C PHE A 51 -8.92 -8.00 -14.81
N THR A 52 -10.25 -8.14 -14.76
CA THR A 52 -10.96 -9.32 -15.28
C THR A 52 -10.87 -9.35 -16.81
N PRO A 53 -11.17 -10.50 -17.45
CA PRO A 53 -11.31 -10.59 -18.91
C PRO A 53 -12.35 -9.62 -19.50
N GLU A 54 -13.32 -9.20 -18.70
CA GLU A 54 -14.37 -8.23 -19.04
C GLU A 54 -13.93 -6.76 -18.84
N ASP A 55 -12.65 -6.51 -18.53
CA ASP A 55 -12.05 -5.18 -18.27
C ASP A 55 -12.71 -4.46 -17.06
N GLU A 56 -13.06 -5.25 -16.03
CA GLU A 56 -13.47 -4.75 -14.72
C GLU A 56 -12.29 -4.81 -13.75
N LEU A 57 -12.14 -3.77 -12.94
CA LEU A 57 -11.27 -3.73 -11.77
C LEU A 57 -11.89 -4.53 -10.64
N VAL A 58 -11.09 -5.38 -9.99
CA VAL A 58 -11.45 -5.96 -8.69
C VAL A 58 -11.04 -4.97 -7.62
N LEU A 59 -12.04 -4.38 -6.96
CA LEU A 59 -11.89 -3.47 -5.83
C LEU A 59 -12.46 -4.13 -4.57
N ILE A 60 -12.15 -3.51 -3.43
CA ILE A 60 -12.63 -3.94 -2.12
C ILE A 60 -13.20 -2.75 -1.34
N GLU A 61 -14.27 -2.99 -0.60
CA GLU A 61 -14.77 -2.10 0.44
C GLU A 61 -14.39 -2.67 1.81
N GLN A 62 -13.74 -1.86 2.64
CA GLN A 62 -13.38 -2.24 4.01
C GLN A 62 -13.42 -1.04 4.95
N TYR A 63 -13.54 -1.32 6.24
CA TYR A 63 -13.51 -0.28 7.28
C TYR A 63 -12.07 0.08 7.65
N ARG A 64 -11.71 1.37 7.53
CA ARG A 64 -10.38 1.87 7.89
C ARG A 64 -10.43 2.61 9.22
N HIS A 65 -9.84 2.00 10.24
CA HIS A 65 -9.74 2.56 11.60
C HIS A 65 -9.06 3.95 11.66
N GLY A 66 -8.16 4.27 10.74
CA GLY A 66 -7.46 5.56 10.73
C GLY A 66 -8.33 6.75 10.33
N THR A 67 -9.42 6.50 9.59
CA THR A 67 -10.36 7.53 9.12
C THR A 67 -11.78 7.34 9.66
N ASP A 68 -12.04 6.24 10.37
CA ASP A 68 -13.36 5.83 10.86
C ASP A 68 -14.42 5.71 9.75
N GLU A 69 -14.02 5.22 8.58
CA GLU A 69 -14.85 5.19 7.38
C GLU A 69 -14.75 3.85 6.66
N VAL A 70 -15.83 3.44 5.98
CA VAL A 70 -15.76 2.40 4.94
C VAL A 70 -15.23 3.04 3.67
N THR A 71 -14.17 2.47 3.10
CA THR A 71 -13.47 3.01 1.93
C THR A 71 -13.45 2.00 0.80
N LEU A 72 -13.64 2.49 -0.43
CA LEU A 72 -13.41 1.72 -1.65
C LEU A 72 -11.95 1.86 -2.07
N GLU A 73 -11.26 0.75 -2.27
CA GLU A 73 -9.85 0.69 -2.61
C GLU A 73 -9.49 -0.55 -3.43
N VAL A 74 -8.21 -0.66 -3.82
CA VAL A 74 -7.69 -1.88 -4.44
C VAL A 74 -7.24 -2.86 -3.36
N PRO A 75 -7.23 -4.17 -3.64
CA PRO A 75 -6.57 -5.15 -2.80
C PRO A 75 -5.10 -4.80 -2.55
N GLY A 76 -4.58 -5.21 -1.39
CA GLY A 76 -3.19 -4.99 -1.04
C GLY A 76 -2.91 -4.97 0.45
N GLY A 77 -1.67 -5.29 0.80
CA GLY A 77 -1.24 -5.40 2.18
C GLY A 77 0.27 -5.32 2.33
N ALA A 78 0.76 -5.78 3.48
CA ALA A 78 2.18 -5.76 3.80
C ALA A 78 2.94 -6.84 3.04
N ILE A 79 4.20 -6.53 2.71
CA ILE A 79 5.16 -7.51 2.20
C ILE A 79 5.82 -8.17 3.41
N ASP A 80 5.65 -9.49 3.51
CA ASP A 80 6.24 -10.27 4.60
C ASP A 80 7.75 -10.45 4.44
N ASP A 81 8.43 -10.78 5.54
CA ASP A 81 9.87 -11.00 5.54
C ASP A 81 10.27 -12.14 4.59
N GLY A 82 11.07 -11.81 3.58
CA GLY A 82 11.53 -12.74 2.55
C GLY A 82 10.59 -12.88 1.35
N GLU A 83 9.45 -12.20 1.36
CA GLU A 83 8.49 -12.14 0.26
C GLU A 83 8.89 -11.08 -0.77
N SER A 84 8.73 -11.38 -2.06
CA SER A 84 8.83 -10.38 -3.12
C SER A 84 7.52 -9.58 -3.25
N PRO A 85 7.54 -8.34 -3.80
CA PRO A 85 6.29 -7.60 -4.04
C PRO A 85 5.27 -8.35 -4.91
N LEU A 86 5.72 -9.23 -5.80
CA LEU A 86 4.83 -10.03 -6.64
C LEU A 86 4.16 -11.15 -5.82
N GLU A 87 4.91 -11.83 -4.97
CA GLU A 87 4.38 -12.88 -4.09
C GLU A 87 3.34 -12.28 -3.12
N ALA A 88 3.67 -11.14 -2.50
CA ALA A 88 2.76 -10.41 -1.62
C ALA A 88 1.46 -10.03 -2.34
N ALA A 89 1.56 -9.41 -3.52
CA ALA A 89 0.38 -9.01 -4.29
C ALA A 89 -0.52 -10.18 -4.69
N ALA A 90 0.07 -11.32 -5.03
CA ALA A 90 -0.69 -12.52 -5.38
C ALA A 90 -1.34 -13.16 -4.16
N ARG A 91 -0.67 -13.14 -3.00
CA ARG A 91 -1.18 -13.61 -1.71
C ARG A 91 -2.37 -12.76 -1.26
N GLU A 92 -2.16 -11.46 -1.12
CA GLU A 92 -3.17 -10.49 -0.67
C GLU A 92 -4.41 -10.52 -1.56
N LEU A 93 -4.24 -10.49 -2.90
CA LEU A 93 -5.37 -10.60 -3.82
C LEU A 93 -6.22 -11.84 -3.55
N ARG A 94 -5.57 -13.00 -3.36
CA ARG A 94 -6.26 -14.27 -3.17
C ARG A 94 -6.98 -14.29 -1.82
N GLU A 95 -6.33 -13.86 -0.76
CA GLU A 95 -6.87 -13.85 0.61
C GLU A 95 -8.08 -12.91 0.71
N GLU A 96 -7.94 -11.67 0.25
CA GLU A 96 -8.98 -10.65 0.35
C GLU A 96 -10.15 -10.89 -0.63
N THR A 97 -9.90 -11.44 -1.82
CA THR A 97 -10.93 -11.47 -2.90
C THR A 97 -11.26 -12.86 -3.46
N GLY A 98 -10.37 -13.83 -3.27
CA GLY A 98 -10.42 -15.14 -3.92
C GLY A 98 -10.02 -15.13 -5.39
N PHE A 99 -9.53 -13.99 -5.92
CA PHE A 99 -9.08 -13.89 -7.30
C PHE A 99 -7.63 -14.31 -7.49
N THR A 100 -7.32 -14.79 -8.69
CA THR A 100 -5.96 -15.02 -9.18
C THR A 100 -5.84 -14.46 -10.59
N CYS A 101 -4.63 -14.03 -10.97
CA CYS A 101 -4.34 -13.49 -12.29
C CYS A 101 -3.48 -14.44 -13.15
N GLU A 102 -3.62 -14.34 -14.46
CA GLU A 102 -2.83 -15.09 -15.45
C GLU A 102 -1.44 -14.48 -15.66
N SER A 103 -1.31 -13.16 -15.48
CA SER A 103 -0.05 -12.44 -15.60
C SER A 103 0.03 -11.26 -14.63
N TRP A 104 1.28 -10.88 -14.31
CA TRP A 104 1.62 -9.86 -13.33
C TRP A 104 2.73 -8.94 -13.84
N GLU A 105 2.67 -7.68 -13.45
CA GLU A 105 3.71 -6.67 -13.73
C GLU A 105 3.82 -5.68 -12.56
N ILE A 106 5.05 -5.32 -12.18
CA ILE A 106 5.29 -4.18 -11.28
C ILE A 106 5.37 -2.92 -12.14
N VAL A 107 4.43 -1.99 -11.95
CA VAL A 107 4.30 -0.79 -12.79
C VAL A 107 4.77 0.49 -12.10
N GLY A 108 4.94 0.46 -10.77
CA GLY A 108 5.32 1.65 -10.02
C GLY A 108 5.76 1.36 -8.59
N CYS A 109 6.39 2.36 -7.99
CA CYS A 109 6.76 2.37 -6.59
C CYS A 109 6.74 3.81 -6.08
N VAL A 110 6.14 4.03 -4.92
CA VAL A 110 6.06 5.33 -4.26
C VAL A 110 6.52 5.24 -2.80
N GLU A 111 6.92 6.38 -2.23
CA GLU A 111 7.19 6.53 -0.81
C GLU A 111 5.94 7.16 -0.16
N PRO A 112 5.19 6.46 0.71
CA PRO A 112 3.89 6.93 1.18
C PRO A 112 3.94 8.28 1.92
N ASN A 113 4.91 8.43 2.82
CA ASN A 113 5.20 9.69 3.49
C ASN A 113 6.67 9.75 3.90
N PRO A 114 7.60 10.14 2.99
CA PRO A 114 9.04 10.10 3.25
C PRO A 114 9.50 11.07 4.35
N ALA A 115 8.61 11.95 4.85
CA ALA A 115 8.92 12.81 5.98
C ALA A 115 9.05 12.02 7.29
N ILE A 116 8.28 10.94 7.45
CA ILE A 116 8.17 10.19 8.72
C ILE A 116 8.11 8.67 8.55
N GLN A 117 7.84 8.13 7.36
CA GLN A 117 7.80 6.68 7.11
C GLN A 117 9.04 6.24 6.34
N ASN A 118 9.49 5.01 6.58
CA ASN A 118 10.68 4.44 5.94
C ASN A 118 10.36 3.40 4.84
N ASN A 119 9.08 3.17 4.56
CA ASN A 119 8.64 2.11 3.66
C ASN A 119 8.32 2.65 2.25
N ARG A 120 8.11 1.69 1.35
CA ARG A 120 7.65 1.88 -0.02
C ARG A 120 6.32 1.18 -0.23
N CYS A 121 5.52 1.70 -1.15
CA CYS A 121 4.34 1.02 -1.67
C CYS A 121 4.57 0.71 -3.15
N TRP A 122 4.55 -0.57 -3.48
CA TRP A 122 4.71 -1.10 -4.83
C TRP A 122 3.34 -1.20 -5.49
N THR A 123 3.24 -0.74 -6.74
CA THR A 123 2.02 -0.86 -7.54
C THR A 123 2.18 -2.00 -8.54
N LEU A 124 1.28 -2.97 -8.47
CA LEU A 124 1.25 -4.12 -9.35
C LEU A 124 -0.02 -4.14 -10.18
N VAL A 125 0.11 -4.66 -11.40
CA VAL A 125 -1.00 -4.92 -12.30
C VAL A 125 -1.13 -6.41 -12.54
N GLY A 126 -2.32 -6.95 -12.31
CA GLY A 126 -2.69 -8.32 -12.66
C GLY A 126 -3.68 -8.34 -13.83
N ARG A 127 -3.56 -9.29 -14.76
CA ARG A 127 -4.49 -9.43 -15.90
C ARG A 127 -5.07 -10.84 -15.98
N GLY A 128 -6.25 -10.94 -16.58
CA GLY A 128 -6.99 -12.21 -16.65
C GLY A 128 -7.48 -12.65 -15.27
N ALA A 129 -7.85 -11.71 -14.41
CA ALA A 129 -8.26 -11.99 -13.05
C ALA A 129 -9.56 -12.82 -13.05
N ARG A 130 -9.54 -13.96 -12.38
CA ARG A 130 -10.72 -14.83 -12.19
C ARG A 130 -10.85 -15.22 -10.73
N LYS A 131 -12.08 -15.29 -10.24
CA LYS A 131 -12.36 -15.86 -8.91
C LYS A 131 -12.14 -17.37 -8.97
N THR A 132 -11.14 -17.84 -8.25
CA THR A 132 -10.70 -19.25 -8.26
C THR A 132 -10.74 -19.87 -6.86
N HIS A 133 -10.84 -19.04 -5.82
CA HIS A 133 -10.84 -19.47 -4.42
C HIS A 133 -11.99 -18.81 -3.65
N ALA A 134 -12.28 -19.35 -2.46
CA ALA A 134 -12.96 -18.60 -1.42
C ALA A 134 -11.99 -17.55 -0.84
N THR A 135 -12.53 -16.53 -0.19
CA THR A 135 -11.73 -15.57 0.58
C THR A 135 -11.21 -16.25 1.85
N ASP A 136 -10.03 -15.82 2.29
CA ASP A 136 -9.32 -16.31 3.47
C ASP A 136 -8.73 -15.09 4.18
N MET A 137 -9.61 -14.35 4.88
CA MET A 137 -9.30 -13.07 5.51
C MET A 137 -8.84 -13.28 6.95
N ASP A 138 -8.03 -12.33 7.45
CA ASP A 138 -7.66 -12.30 8.85
C ASP A 138 -8.85 -11.97 9.77
N GLU A 139 -8.74 -12.32 11.06
CA GLU A 139 -9.80 -12.12 12.06
C GLU A 139 -10.17 -10.64 12.31
N HIS A 140 -9.35 -9.72 11.81
CA HIS A 140 -9.53 -8.27 11.94
C HIS A 140 -9.96 -7.59 10.64
N GLU A 141 -10.28 -8.37 9.61
CA GLU A 141 -10.69 -7.86 8.31
C GLU A 141 -12.14 -8.22 8.00
N GLU A 142 -12.88 -7.23 7.51
CA GLU A 142 -14.22 -7.40 6.97
C GLU A 142 -14.27 -6.68 5.62
N ILE A 143 -14.23 -7.46 4.55
CA ILE A 143 -14.04 -6.96 3.18
C ILE A 143 -15.21 -7.40 2.27
N GLU A 144 -15.73 -6.47 1.46
CA GLU A 144 -16.65 -6.77 0.37
C GLU A 144 -15.98 -6.53 -1.00
N VAL A 145 -15.98 -7.54 -1.87
CA VAL A 145 -15.44 -7.42 -3.24
C VAL A 145 -16.42 -6.70 -4.16
N LYS A 146 -15.93 -5.69 -4.90
CA LYS A 146 -16.67 -4.98 -5.95
C LYS A 146 -15.98 -5.13 -7.29
N LEU A 147 -16.74 -5.49 -8.33
CA LEU A 147 -16.28 -5.41 -9.71
C LEU A 147 -16.74 -4.08 -10.29
N VAL A 148 -15.80 -3.29 -10.78
CA VAL A 148 -16.06 -1.96 -11.31
C VAL A 148 -15.46 -1.85 -12.70
N PRO A 149 -16.24 -1.47 -13.74
CA PRO A 149 -15.67 -1.26 -15.07
C PRO A 149 -14.49 -0.29 -15.03
N ARG A 150 -13.37 -0.65 -15.66
CA ARG A 150 -12.12 0.13 -15.62
C ARG A 150 -12.33 1.61 -15.93
N GLY A 151 -13.19 1.92 -16.90
CA GLY A 151 -13.52 3.29 -17.30
C GLY A 151 -14.19 4.16 -16.22
N GLN A 152 -14.65 3.58 -15.10
CA GLN A 152 -15.25 4.32 -13.99
C GLN A 152 -14.22 4.80 -12.96
N MET A 153 -13.00 4.26 -12.95
CA MET A 153 -11.98 4.57 -11.93
C MET A 153 -11.69 6.07 -11.82
N ASP A 154 -11.52 6.76 -12.96
CA ASP A 154 -11.28 8.21 -12.98
C ASP A 154 -12.44 9.01 -12.37
N SER A 155 -13.68 8.54 -12.56
CA SER A 155 -14.87 9.18 -12.00
C SER A 155 -14.92 9.01 -10.49
N LEU A 156 -14.64 7.79 -9.99
CA LEU A 156 -14.60 7.46 -8.56
C LEU A 156 -13.49 8.23 -7.81
N ILE A 157 -12.36 8.48 -8.46
CA ILE A 157 -11.32 9.35 -7.90
C ILE A 157 -11.79 10.80 -7.88
N LYS A 158 -12.38 11.27 -8.99
CA LYS A 158 -12.80 12.67 -9.15
C LYS A 158 -13.91 13.07 -8.18
N ASP A 159 -14.86 12.19 -7.92
CA ASP A 159 -15.96 12.43 -6.97
C ASP A 159 -15.58 12.16 -5.51
N ARG A 160 -14.36 11.64 -5.27
CA ARG A 160 -13.77 11.31 -3.96
C ARG A 160 -14.40 10.09 -3.28
N THR A 161 -15.07 9.22 -4.04
CA THR A 161 -15.41 7.87 -3.58
C THR A 161 -14.13 7.10 -3.26
N ILE A 162 -13.13 7.19 -4.13
CA ILE A 162 -11.76 6.72 -3.88
C ILE A 162 -10.90 7.93 -3.48
N LYS A 163 -10.48 7.95 -2.21
CA LYS A 163 -9.72 9.05 -1.60
C LYS A 163 -8.37 8.62 -1.01
N HIS A 164 -8.04 7.34 -1.11
CA HIS A 164 -6.77 6.79 -0.64
C HIS A 164 -5.63 7.25 -1.56
N SER A 165 -4.70 8.06 -1.04
CA SER A 165 -3.65 8.71 -1.86
C SER A 165 -2.80 7.72 -2.65
N LEU A 166 -2.41 6.60 -2.03
CA LEU A 166 -1.63 5.54 -2.70
C LEU A 166 -2.41 4.82 -3.81
N VAL A 167 -3.72 4.70 -3.69
CA VAL A 167 -4.58 4.13 -4.75
C VAL A 167 -4.68 5.11 -5.91
N VAL A 168 -4.87 6.40 -5.62
CA VAL A 168 -4.89 7.46 -6.64
C VAL A 168 -3.55 7.53 -7.39
N ALA A 169 -2.43 7.46 -6.67
CA ALA A 169 -1.09 7.45 -7.28
C ALA A 169 -0.84 6.16 -8.07
N GLY A 170 -1.21 5.00 -7.51
CA GLY A 170 -1.08 3.69 -8.17
C GLY A 170 -1.84 3.63 -9.48
N TRP A 171 -3.06 4.19 -9.52
CA TRP A 171 -3.86 4.25 -10.74
C TRP A 171 -3.17 5.00 -11.88
N TYR A 172 -2.40 6.05 -11.57
CA TYR A 172 -1.63 6.78 -12.59
C TYR A 172 -0.61 5.88 -13.31
N PHE A 173 -0.04 4.90 -12.60
CA PHE A 173 0.88 3.91 -13.18
C PHE A 173 0.16 2.74 -13.86
N ALA A 174 -1.01 2.35 -13.35
CA ALA A 174 -1.72 1.13 -13.76
C ALA A 174 -2.69 1.30 -14.95
N ARG A 175 -3.08 2.54 -15.26
CA ARG A 175 -4.12 2.88 -16.25
C ARG A 175 -3.72 2.68 -17.72
#